data_AF-H6WSN5-F1
#
_entry.id   AF-H6WSN5-F1
#
_cell.length_a   1.000
_cell.length_b   1.000
_cell.length_c   1.000
_cell.angle_alpha   90.00
_cell.angle_beta   90.00
_cell.angle_gamma   90.00
#
_symmetry.space_group_name_H-M   'P 1'
#
loop_
_entity.id
_entity.type
_entity.pdbx_description
1 polymer ?
#
loop_
_entity_poly.entity_id
_entity_poly.type
_entity_poly.pdbx_seq_one_letter_code
_entity_poly.pdbx_strand_id
1 'polypeptide(L)' 'MLRALTSGPRSLGSQAVGWVRTMASHPLLVAPPEVLLKPISVPSRLLLGPGPSNLAPRILAAGGLQMIGHMHKEMYQIM' A
#
# COMPACT_ATOMS: atom_id res chain seq x y z
N MET A 1 44.83 -1.20 27.65
CA MET A 1 43.60 -0.38 27.55
C MET A 1 43.55 0.25 26.16
N LEU A 2 43.15 -0.51 25.13
CA LEU A 2 43.00 0.02 23.76
C LEU A 2 41.59 -0.28 23.27
N ARG A 3 40.83 0.78 23.07
CA ARG A 3 39.39 0.82 22.77
C ARG A 3 39.19 0.45 21.30
N ALA A 4 38.66 -0.74 21.03
CA ALA A 4 38.26 -1.15 19.69
C ALA A 4 36.99 -0.38 19.29
N LEU A 5 37.11 0.52 18.31
CA LEU A 5 35.98 1.23 17.71
C LEU A 5 35.23 0.25 16.82
N THR A 6 34.01 -0.09 17.21
CA THR A 6 33.07 -0.90 16.42
C THR A 6 32.66 -0.13 15.16
N SER A 7 33.19 -0.53 14.00
CA SER A 7 32.69 -0.10 12.70
C SER A 7 31.39 -0.86 12.39
N GLY A 8 30.26 -0.35 12.88
CA GLY A 8 28.96 -0.76 12.36
C GLY A 8 28.85 -0.30 10.90
N PRO A 9 28.29 -1.11 9.99
CA PRO A 9 28.04 -0.66 8.63
C PRO A 9 27.03 0.48 8.68
N ARG A 10 27.45 1.68 8.25
CA ARG A 10 26.51 2.75 7.89
C ARG A 10 25.69 2.21 6.74
N SER A 11 24.40 1.94 6.95
CA SER A 11 23.46 1.84 5.85
C SER A 11 23.41 3.22 5.20
N LEU A 12 24.23 3.45 4.18
CA LEU A 12 23.97 4.51 3.21
C LEU A 12 22.60 4.18 2.64
N GLY A 13 21.57 4.87 3.12
CA GLY A 13 20.29 4.90 2.45
C GLY A 13 20.58 5.29 1.01
N SER A 14 20.25 4.38 0.10
CA SER A 14 20.32 4.62 -1.33
C SER A 14 19.45 5.85 -1.61
N GLN A 15 20.07 7.01 -1.73
CA GLN A 15 19.45 8.17 -2.36
C GLN A 15 19.38 7.84 -3.84
N ALA A 16 18.46 6.94 -4.19
CA ALA A 16 18.02 6.74 -5.54
C ALA A 16 17.30 8.03 -5.93
N VAL A 17 18.08 9.02 -6.38
CA VAL A 17 17.59 10.06 -7.30
C VAL A 17 17.20 9.28 -8.55
N GLY A 18 16.00 8.71 -8.53
CA GLY A 18 15.42 8.02 -9.65
C GLY A 18 15.28 9.04 -10.76
N TRP A 19 16.11 8.92 -11.80
CA TRP A 19 15.91 9.60 -13.07
C TRP A 19 14.68 9.00 -13.76
N VAL A 20 13.50 9.22 -13.17
CA VAL A 20 12.22 9.00 -13.83
C VAL A 20 12.03 10.21 -14.73
N ARG A 21 11.94 9.99 -16.05
CA ARG A 21 11.54 11.03 -17.01
C ARG A 21 10.16 11.54 -16.61
N THR A 22 10.13 12.66 -15.91
CA THR A 22 8.91 13.29 -15.40
C THR A 22 8.57 14.47 -16.31
N MET A 23 7.30 14.63 -16.69
CA MET A 23 6.82 15.76 -17.50
C MET A 23 6.78 17.10 -16.72
N ALA A 24 7.31 17.13 -15.50
CA ALA A 24 7.30 18.30 -14.63
C ALA A 24 8.48 19.22 -14.96
N SER A 25 8.27 20.54 -14.79
CA SER A 25 9.33 21.55 -14.94
C SER A 25 10.39 21.50 -13.84
N HIS A 26 10.12 20.78 -12.75
CA HIS A 26 11.00 20.64 -11.59
C HIS A 26 11.05 19.17 -11.12
N PRO A 27 12.17 18.72 -10.54
CA PRO A 27 12.32 17.35 -10.06
C PRO A 27 11.43 17.07 -8.84
N LEU A 28 10.92 15.84 -8.73
CA LEU A 28 10.26 15.37 -7.52
C LEU A 28 11.30 15.12 -6.42
N LEU A 29 11.08 15.71 -5.25
CA LEU A 29 11.97 15.57 -4.09
C LEU A 29 11.73 14.27 -3.31
N VAL A 30 10.59 13.63 -3.53
CA VAL A 30 10.19 12.38 -2.85
C VAL A 30 10.38 11.23 -3.82
N ALA A 31 11.27 10.31 -3.48
CA ALA A 31 11.47 9.08 -4.23
C ALA A 31 10.24 8.14 -4.08
N PRO A 32 9.98 7.25 -5.07
CA PRO A 32 8.96 6.23 -4.94
C PRO A 32 9.23 5.35 -3.69
N PRO A 33 8.23 5.14 -2.82
CA PRO A 33 8.42 4.35 -1.61
C PRO A 33 8.63 2.87 -1.94
N GLU A 34 9.81 2.34 -1.61
CA GLU A 34 10.20 0.95 -1.91
C GLU A 34 9.23 -0.10 -1.34
N VAL A 35 8.55 0.21 -0.23
CA VAL A 35 7.59 -0.70 0.41
C VAL A 35 6.38 -1.00 -0.48
N LEU A 36 5.94 -0.04 -1.32
CA LEU A 36 4.79 -0.22 -2.21
C LEU A 36 5.14 -1.05 -3.46
N LEU A 37 6.43 -1.32 -3.69
CA LEU A 37 6.88 -2.21 -4.76
C LEU A 37 6.70 -3.69 -4.38
N LYS A 38 6.46 -3.99 -3.10
CA LYS A 38 6.21 -5.35 -2.61
C LYS A 38 4.72 -5.69 -2.78
N PRO A 39 4.36 -6.95 -3.09
CA PRO A 39 2.97 -7.38 -3.13
C PRO A 39 2.26 -7.15 -1.79
N ILE A 40 0.99 -6.77 -1.84
CA ILE A 40 0.16 -6.70 -0.65
C ILE A 40 -0.04 -8.10 -0.07
N SER A 41 0.08 -8.24 1.25
CA SER A 41 -0.10 -9.50 1.96
C SER A 41 -0.96 -9.28 3.20
N VAL A 42 -2.05 -10.04 3.32
CA VAL A 42 -2.96 -9.99 4.47
C VAL A 42 -3.10 -11.40 5.05
N PRO A 43 -2.87 -11.60 6.36
CA PRO A 43 -2.97 -12.92 6.98
C PRO A 43 -4.43 -13.37 7.10
N SER A 44 -4.68 -14.66 6.87
CA SER A 44 -5.99 -15.28 7.14
C SER A 44 -6.19 -15.46 8.65
N ARG A 45 -7.26 -14.86 9.20
CA ARG A 45 -7.62 -14.94 10.62
C ARG A 45 -9.12 -15.11 10.80
N LEU A 46 -9.50 -15.92 11.79
CA LEU A 46 -10.87 -15.98 12.28
C LEU A 46 -11.08 -14.88 13.34
N LEU A 47 -12.00 -13.97 13.07
CA LEU A 47 -12.26 -12.77 13.87
C LEU A 47 -13.46 -13.01 14.79
N LEU A 48 -13.19 -13.35 16.06
CA LEU A 48 -14.21 -13.63 17.09
C LEU A 48 -14.34 -12.51 18.14
N GLY A 49 -13.76 -11.33 17.87
CA GLY A 49 -13.91 -10.15 18.72
C GLY A 49 -15.27 -9.46 18.53
N PRO A 50 -15.52 -8.33 19.22
CA PRO A 50 -16.78 -7.57 19.09
C PRO A 50 -16.98 -6.94 17.71
N GLY A 51 -15.96 -6.97 16.84
CA GLY A 51 -15.99 -6.45 15.48
C GLY A 51 -14.62 -5.90 15.06
N PRO A 52 -14.32 -5.83 13.75
CA PRO A 52 -15.11 -6.32 12.62
C PRO A 52 -15.15 -7.86 12.52
N SER A 53 -16.15 -8.40 11.83
CA SER A 53 -16.32 -9.85 11.59
C SER A 53 -15.76 -10.28 10.23
N ASN A 54 -15.55 -11.59 10.03
CA ASN A 54 -15.18 -12.13 8.73
C ASN A 54 -16.29 -11.92 7.70
N LEU A 55 -15.92 -11.54 6.47
CA LEU A 55 -16.87 -11.34 5.38
C LEU A 55 -17.42 -12.67 4.86
N ALA A 56 -18.73 -12.71 4.59
CA ALA A 56 -19.31 -13.81 3.83
C ALA A 56 -18.73 -13.84 2.39
N PRO A 57 -18.58 -15.03 1.76
CA PRO A 57 -17.98 -15.15 0.42
C PRO A 57 -18.66 -14.25 -0.64
N ARG A 58 -19.98 -14.08 -0.56
CA ARG A 58 -20.74 -13.21 -1.47
C ARG A 58 -20.34 -11.73 -1.36
N ILE A 59 -20.06 -11.24 -0.15
CA ILE A 59 -19.67 -9.85 0.08
C ILE A 59 -18.23 -9.64 -0.38
N LEU A 60 -17.34 -10.60 -0.12
CA LEU A 60 -15.97 -10.58 -0.62
C LEU A 60 -15.95 -10.51 -2.16
N ALA A 61 -16.75 -11.35 -2.83
CA ALA A 61 -16.85 -11.33 -4.30
C ALA A 61 -17.41 -9.99 -4.83
N ALA A 62 -18.40 -9.41 -4.15
CA ALA A 62 -18.98 -8.12 -4.54
C ALA A 62 -17.96 -6.97 -4.49
N GLY A 63 -17.02 -7.00 -3.54
CA GLY A 63 -15.96 -5.99 -3.43
C GLY A 63 -14.94 -5.98 -4.59
N GLY A 64 -14.90 -7.05 -5.39
CA GLY A 64 -14.06 -7.15 -6.59
C GLY A 64 -14.77 -6.77 -7.88
N LEU A 65 -16.03 -6.31 -7.85
CA LEU A 65 -16.77 -5.90 -9.03
C LEU A 65 -16.30 -4.54 -9.56
N GLN A 66 -16.49 -4.33 -10.87
CA GLN A 66 -16.13 -3.09 -11.55
C GLN A 66 -16.94 -1.89 -11.03
N MET A 67 -16.29 -0.73 -10.93
CA MET A 67 -16.98 0.51 -10.57
C MET A 67 -18.03 0.91 -11.62
N ILE A 68 -19.19 1.37 -11.14
CA ILE A 68 -20.25 1.98 -11.95
C ILE A 68 -20.47 3.43 -11.50
N GLY A 69 -21.10 4.25 -12.36
CA GLY A 69 -21.42 5.63 -12.03
C GLY A 69 -22.43 5.71 -10.89
N HIS A 70 -22.18 6.58 -9.92
CA HIS A 70 -23.03 6.73 -8.74
C HIS A 70 -24.44 7.25 -9.04
N MET A 71 -24.68 7.85 -10.22
CA MET A 71 -26.02 8.29 -10.67
C MET A 71 -26.68 7.34 -11.67
N HIS A 72 -26.17 6.12 -11.83
CA HIS A 72 -26.82 5.12 -12.66
C HIS A 72 -28.13 4.65 -12.03
N LYS A 73 -29.10 4.23 -12.85
CA LYS A 73 -30.45 3.85 -12.41
C LYS A 73 -30.42 2.75 -11.34
N GLU A 74 -29.48 1.82 -11.46
CA GLU A 74 -29.26 0.70 -10.56
C GLU A 74 -28.83 1.17 -9.17
N MET A 75 -28.03 2.24 -9.08
CA MET A 75 -27.54 2.75 -7.79
C MET A 75 -28.67 3.36 -6.94
N TYR A 76 -29.66 3.98 -7.59
CA TYR A 76 -30.86 4.47 -6.89
C TYR A 76 -31.77 3.37 -6.35
N GLN A 77 -31.53 2.09 -6.69
CA GLN A 77 -32.27 0.96 -6.11
C GLN A 77 -31.68 0.49 -4.77
N ILE A 78 -30.45 0.90 -4.45
CA ILE A 78 -29.69 0.41 -3.28
C ILE A 78 -29.23 1.53 -2.33
N MET A 79 -29.39 2.79 -2.70
CA MET A 79 -29.30 3.97 -1.81
C MET A 79 -30.65 4.25 -1.15
#